data_AF-F2HI68-F1
#
_entry.id   AF-F2HI68-F1
#
_cell.length_a   1.000
_cell.length_b   1.000
_cell.length_c   1.000
_cell.angle_alpha   90.00
_cell.angle_beta   90.00
_cell.angle_gamma   90.00
#
_symmetry.space_group_name_H-M   'P 1'
#
loop_
_entity.id
_entity.type
_entity.pdbx_description
1 polymer ?
#
loop_
_entity_poly.entity_id
_entity_poly.type
_entity_poly.pdbx_seq_one_letter_code
_entity_poly.pdbx_strand_id
1 'polypeptide(L)' 'MGKVHGSLARAGKVKAQTPKVEKQVKPKKPRGRAFQRFKYNRKILLTSLKPKKRF' A
#
# COMPACT_ATOMS: atom_id res chain seq x y z
N MET A 1 41.93 2.82 -14.78
CA MET A 1 40.69 2.26 -15.36
C MET A 1 39.87 1.66 -14.22
N GLY A 2 39.23 2.53 -13.44
CA GLY A 2 38.62 2.17 -12.17
C GLY A 2 37.27 1.48 -12.34
N LYS A 3 36.86 0.76 -11.30
CA LYS A 3 35.55 0.10 -11.18
C LYS A 3 34.45 1.16 -11.21
N VAL A 4 33.87 1.42 -12.38
CA VAL A 4 32.78 2.38 -12.55
C VAL A 4 31.47 1.71 -12.12
N HIS A 5 30.80 2.26 -11.10
CA HIS A 5 29.46 1.82 -10.75
C HIS A 5 28.50 2.10 -11.91
N GLY A 6 27.80 1.04 -12.34
CA GLY A 6 26.67 0.98 -13.27
C GLY A 6 26.51 2.09 -14.32
N SER A 7 26.51 1.72 -15.60
CA SER A 7 26.20 2.64 -16.71
C SER A 7 24.83 3.33 -16.55
N LEU A 8 24.80 4.63 -16.88
CA LEU A 8 23.59 5.47 -16.87
C LEU A 8 22.50 4.97 -17.81
N ALA A 9 22.85 4.12 -18.79
CA ALA A 9 21.92 3.53 -19.75
C ALA A 9 20.77 2.72 -19.12
N ARG A 10 20.92 2.28 -17.85
CA ARG A 10 19.89 1.53 -17.12
C ARG A 10 19.04 2.40 -16.19
N ALA A 11 19.32 3.69 -16.09
CA ALA A 11 18.56 4.60 -15.25
C ALA A 11 17.09 4.66 -15.74
N GLY A 12 16.14 4.54 -14.82
CA GLY A 12 14.71 4.64 -15.15
C GLY A 12 14.08 3.46 -15.90
N LYS A 13 14.86 2.45 -16.35
CA LYS A 13 14.36 1.27 -17.10
C LYS A 13 13.10 0.67 -16.49
N VAL A 14 13.12 0.43 -15.17
CA VAL A 14 12.02 -0.25 -14.47
C VAL A 14 10.74 0.60 -14.46
N LYS A 15 10.86 1.91 -14.24
CA LYS A 15 9.70 2.82 -14.20
C LYS A 15 9.05 2.99 -15.58
N ALA A 16 9.85 2.97 -16.65
CA ALA A 16 9.35 3.04 -18.02
C ALA A 16 8.71 1.73 -18.48
N GLN A 17 9.20 0.58 -18.00
CA GLN A 17 8.66 -0.74 -18.35
C GLN A 17 7.29 -1.01 -17.70
N THR A 18 7.04 -0.48 -16.50
CA THR A 18 5.77 -0.72 -15.81
C THR A 18 4.59 0.00 -16.49
N PRO A 19 3.44 -0.68 -16.73
CA PRO A 19 2.28 -0.04 -17.32
C PRO A 19 1.75 1.07 -16.41
N LYS A 20 1.34 2.20 -17.02
CA LYS A 20 0.78 3.33 -16.28
C LYS A 20 -0.67 3.03 -15.90
N VAL A 21 -0.93 2.82 -14.61
CA VAL A 21 -2.29 2.61 -14.10
C VAL A 21 -2.87 3.92 -13.60
N GLU A 22 -4.07 4.27 -14.07
CA GLU A 22 -4.81 5.44 -13.61
C GLU A 22 -5.42 5.22 -12.22
N LYS A 23 -5.66 6.33 -11.50
CA LYS A 23 -6.25 6.26 -10.17
C LYS A 23 -7.74 5.98 -10.27
N GLN A 24 -8.18 4.86 -9.69
CA GLN A 24 -9.60 4.57 -9.53
C GLN A 24 -10.28 5.57 -8.58
N VAL A 25 -11.49 6.01 -8.93
CA VAL A 25 -12.34 6.82 -8.04
C VAL A 25 -12.78 5.97 -6.86
N LYS A 26 -12.46 6.40 -5.63
CA LYS A 26 -12.82 5.70 -4.39
C LYS A 26 -13.54 6.68 -3.45
N PRO A 27 -14.55 6.21 -2.70
CA PRO A 27 -15.23 7.04 -1.72
C PRO A 27 -14.23 7.52 -0.66
N LYS A 28 -14.46 8.74 -0.16
CA LYS A 28 -13.61 9.33 0.87
C LYS A 28 -13.72 8.49 2.15
N LYS A 29 -12.58 8.07 2.70
CA LYS A 29 -12.54 7.49 4.03
C LYS A 29 -12.83 8.57 5.08
N PRO A 30 -13.53 8.24 6.18
CA PRO A 30 -13.69 9.17 7.29
C PRO A 30 -12.31 9.57 7.83
N ARG A 31 -12.21 10.79 8.39
CA ARG A 31 -10.96 11.32 8.97
C ARG A 31 -11.07 11.42 10.49
N GLY A 32 -9.92 11.49 11.17
CA GLY A 32 -9.84 11.71 12.62
C GLY A 32 -10.54 10.63 13.46
N ARG A 33 -11.34 11.08 14.44
CA ARG A 33 -12.00 10.21 15.43
C ARG A 33 -12.93 9.17 14.80
N ALA A 34 -13.63 9.53 13.73
CA ALA A 34 -14.52 8.61 13.02
C ALA A 34 -13.73 7.43 12.40
N PHE A 35 -12.52 7.68 11.89
CA PHE A 35 -11.67 6.62 11.36
C PHE A 35 -11.12 5.70 12.46
N GLN A 36 -10.78 6.26 13.61
CA GLN A 36 -10.31 5.47 14.75
C GLN A 36 -11.41 4.56 15.29
N ARG A 37 -12.67 5.04 15.37
CA ARG A 37 -13.84 4.20 15.68
C ARG A 37 -14.03 3.08 14.65
N PHE A 38 -13.97 3.39 13.36
CA PHE A 38 -14.07 2.38 12.30
C PHE A 38 -12.99 1.29 12.42
N LYS A 39 -11.74 1.66 12.71
CA LYS A 39 -10.66 0.70 12.94
C LYS A 39 -10.90 -0.16 14.18
N TYR A 40 -11.31 0.43 15.30
CA TYR A 40 -11.58 -0.29 16.55
C TYR A 40 -12.67 -1.33 16.35
N ASN A 41 -13.82 -0.92 15.80
CA ASN A 41 -14.94 -1.81 15.53
C ASN A 41 -14.51 -2.97 14.61
N ARG A 42 -13.75 -2.68 13.55
CA ARG A 42 -13.27 -3.70 12.61
C ARG A 42 -12.24 -4.66 13.21
N LYS A 43 -11.35 -4.18 14.08
CA LYS A 43 -10.20 -4.95 14.58
C LYS A 43 -10.46 -5.70 15.88
N ILE A 44 -11.36 -5.21 16.72
CA ILE A 44 -11.54 -5.70 18.10
C ILE A 44 -12.94 -6.29 18.25
N LEU A 45 -13.98 -5.53 17.90
CA LEU A 45 -15.36 -5.99 18.08
C LEU A 45 -15.79 -7.06 17.05
N LEU A 46 -15.35 -6.93 15.80
CA LEU A 46 -15.72 -7.88 14.73
C LEU A 46 -14.87 -9.16 14.73
N THR A 47 -13.65 -9.11 15.26
CA THR A 47 -12.69 -10.22 15.26
C THR A 47 -12.84 -11.14 16.48
N SER A 48 -13.41 -10.67 17.60
CA SER A 48 -13.69 -11.50 18.77
C SER A 48 -14.74 -12.58 18.49
N LEU A 49 -15.59 -12.37 17.47
CA LEU A 49 -16.67 -13.29 17.08
C LEU A 49 -16.19 -14.48 16.23
N LYS A 50 -14.97 -14.43 15.65
CA LYS A 50 -14.42 -15.51 14.84
C LYS A 50 -12.94 -15.70 15.17
N PRO A 51 -12.52 -16.85 15.72
CA PRO A 51 -11.11 -17.11 15.99
C PRO A 51 -10.36 -17.13 14.66
N LYS A 52 -9.70 -16.01 14.34
CA LYS A 52 -8.92 -15.89 13.13
C LYS A 52 -7.57 -16.55 13.41
N LYS A 53 -7.39 -17.80 12.97
CA LYS A 53 -6.06 -18.42 12.88
C LYS A 53 -5.19 -17.47 12.05
N ARG A 54 -4.30 -16.75 12.72
CA ARG A 54 -3.21 -16.03 12.07
C ARG A 54 -2.21 -17.12 11.67
N PHE A 55 -2.25 -17.49 10.40
CA PHE A 55 -1.13 -18.20 9.77
C PHE A 55 0.07 -17.27 9.73
#